data_AF-A0AB34H492-F1
#
_entry.id   AF-A0AB34H492-F1
#
_cell.length_a   1.000
_cell.length_b   1.000
_cell.length_c   1.000
_cell.angle_alpha   90.00
_cell.angle_beta   90.00
_cell.angle_gamma   90.00
#
_symmetry.space_group_name_H-M   'P 1'
#
loop_
_entity.id
_entity.type
_entity.pdbx_description
1 polymer ?
#
loop_
_entity_poly.entity_id
_entity_poly.type
_entity_poly.pdbx_seq_one_letter_code
_entity_poly.pdbx_strand_id
1 'polypeptide(L)'
;MSVILGNLPASDYFNIISFSDTVSVWKARGSIQATIQNVHSAKDYLGHMEAAGWTDINAALLAAASVLNHSNQEPGRGPSVGRITLIIFLTDGEPTAGVTTPSVILSNIRQALDNRNQGAAWRIYEDTNTALQLEGLYEEISMPLLVDVHLDYLGGLIGASPWAFFPNYFGGSELVVAGQVQPGEQELDIYLATRGPRGQLLVAHHSEVATNSSQKVFGCPGKPAPNVAHFICCLWADITFGELLEAHFQAHDASTHNLLATKVLNLSFE
;
A
#
# COMPACT_ATOMS: atom_id res chain seq x y z
N MET A 1 -3.61 16.31 -10.59
CA MET A 1 -4.88 16.37 -9.83
C MET A 1 -6.15 16.42 -10.69
N SER A 2 -6.23 17.23 -11.77
CA SER A 2 -7.45 17.27 -12.60
C SER A 2 -7.84 15.91 -13.21
N VAL A 3 -6.82 15.10 -13.58
CA VAL A 3 -6.97 13.72 -14.06
C VAL A 3 -7.61 12.84 -12.99
N ILE A 4 -7.00 12.76 -11.80
CA ILE A 4 -7.51 12.01 -10.64
C ILE A 4 -8.97 12.38 -10.32
N LEU A 5 -9.27 13.67 -10.22
CA LEU A 5 -10.64 14.13 -9.92
C LEU A 5 -11.66 13.74 -11.01
N GLY A 6 -11.23 13.63 -12.27
CA GLY A 6 -12.09 13.19 -13.37
C GLY A 6 -12.41 11.69 -13.34
N ASN A 7 -11.52 10.89 -12.74
CA ASN A 7 -11.62 9.44 -12.68
C ASN A 7 -12.24 8.92 -11.37
N LEU A 8 -12.59 9.81 -10.42
CA LEU A 8 -13.25 9.43 -9.18
C LEU A 8 -14.64 8.83 -9.43
N PRO A 9 -14.93 7.61 -8.94
CA PRO A 9 -16.28 7.05 -8.95
C PRO A 9 -17.27 7.92 -8.18
N ALA A 10 -18.49 8.09 -8.70
CA ALA A 10 -19.52 8.91 -8.04
C ALA A 10 -19.97 8.38 -6.66
N SER A 11 -19.66 7.12 -6.34
CA SER A 11 -19.87 6.50 -5.02
C SER A 11 -18.89 7.00 -3.97
N ASP A 12 -17.76 7.57 -4.40
CA ASP A 12 -16.63 7.83 -3.53
C ASP A 12 -16.72 9.19 -2.86
N TYR A 13 -15.91 9.36 -1.83
CA TYR A 13 -15.87 10.56 -1.02
C TYR A 13 -14.44 11.06 -0.96
N PHE A 14 -14.27 12.36 -1.15
CA PHE A 14 -12.95 12.95 -1.21
C PHE A 14 -12.93 14.31 -0.51
N ASN A 15 -11.71 14.74 -0.20
CA ASN A 15 -11.41 16.09 0.25
C ASN A 15 -10.05 16.49 -0.33
N ILE A 16 -9.76 17.79 -0.36
CA ILE A 16 -8.49 18.31 -0.84
C ILE A 16 -7.88 19.12 0.28
N ILE A 17 -6.62 18.83 0.59
CA ILE A 17 -5.81 19.57 1.55
C ILE A 17 -4.64 20.14 0.78
N SER A 18 -4.55 21.46 0.77
CA SER A 18 -3.41 22.19 0.24
C SER A 18 -2.55 22.68 1.40
N PHE A 19 -1.24 22.64 1.25
CA PHE A 19 -0.32 23.04 2.31
C PHE A 19 0.88 23.82 1.78
N SER A 20 1.34 24.73 2.62
CA SER A 20 2.60 25.47 2.56
C SER A 20 3.15 25.54 3.99
N ASP A 21 3.57 26.72 4.47
CA ASP A 21 3.66 27.07 5.90
C ASP A 21 2.30 27.11 6.60
N THR A 22 1.20 27.09 5.84
CA THR A 22 -0.17 26.99 6.36
C THR A 22 -0.91 25.84 5.69
N VAL A 23 -1.96 25.33 6.35
CA VAL A 23 -2.79 24.24 5.83
C VAL A 23 -4.20 24.74 5.58
N SER A 24 -4.70 24.49 4.37
CA SER A 24 -6.09 24.78 3.98
C SER A 24 -6.80 23.49 3.60
N VAL A 25 -7.91 23.23 4.30
CA VAL A 25 -8.81 22.10 4.04
C VAL A 25 -10.00 22.61 3.24
N TRP A 26 -10.20 22.10 2.02
CA TRP A 26 -11.25 22.58 1.13
C TRP A 26 -12.66 22.39 1.74
N LYS A 27 -12.92 21.23 2.35
CA LYS A 27 -14.17 20.95 3.08
C LYS A 27 -13.89 20.69 4.55
N ALA A 28 -14.12 21.70 5.39
CA ALA A 28 -13.88 21.62 6.83
C ALA A 28 -14.75 20.58 7.57
N ARG A 29 -15.89 20.19 6.99
CA ARG A 29 -16.81 19.20 7.58
C ARG A 29 -16.44 17.74 7.26
N GLY A 30 -15.31 17.50 6.61
CA GLY A 30 -14.89 16.16 6.19
C GLY A 30 -15.11 15.91 4.69
N SER A 31 -15.01 14.64 4.29
CA SER A 31 -15.06 14.25 2.88
C SER A 31 -16.48 14.34 2.30
N ILE A 32 -16.58 14.83 1.07
CA ILE A 32 -17.84 14.98 0.33
C ILE A 32 -17.91 14.04 -0.86
N GLN A 33 -19.12 13.68 -1.29
CA GLN A 33 -19.32 12.74 -2.39
C GLN A 33 -18.78 13.30 -3.71
N ALA A 34 -18.19 12.45 -4.55
CA ALA A 34 -17.69 12.77 -5.89
C ALA A 34 -18.81 12.96 -6.94
N THR A 35 -19.77 13.83 -6.65
CA THR A 35 -20.77 14.24 -7.63
C THR A 35 -20.11 15.10 -8.73
N ILE A 36 -20.71 15.13 -9.92
CA ILE A 36 -20.23 15.96 -11.04
C ILE A 36 -20.02 17.42 -10.60
N GLN A 37 -20.96 17.97 -9.82
CA GLN A 37 -20.88 19.33 -9.31
C GLN A 37 -19.71 19.51 -8.31
N ASN A 38 -19.54 18.57 -7.38
CA ASN A 38 -18.45 18.64 -6.41
C ASN A 38 -17.08 18.48 -7.08
N VAL A 39 -16.96 17.60 -8.07
CA VAL A 39 -15.75 17.44 -8.88
C VAL A 39 -15.43 18.74 -9.64
N HIS A 40 -16.44 19.40 -10.23
CA HIS A 40 -16.25 20.70 -10.86
C HIS A 40 -15.76 21.75 -9.87
N SER A 41 -16.45 21.90 -8.72
CA SER A 41 -16.04 22.85 -7.67
C SER A 41 -14.65 22.54 -7.11
N ALA A 42 -14.22 21.28 -7.09
CA ALA A 42 -12.88 20.89 -6.70
C ALA A 42 -11.84 21.35 -7.72
N LYS A 43 -12.12 21.18 -9.02
CA LYS A 43 -11.26 21.68 -10.09
C LYS A 43 -11.14 23.20 -10.06
N ASP A 44 -12.25 23.90 -9.81
CA ASP A 44 -12.25 25.35 -9.61
C ASP A 44 -11.38 25.73 -8.41
N TYR A 45 -11.55 25.06 -7.26
CA TYR A 45 -10.73 25.30 -6.06
C TYR A 45 -9.23 25.15 -6.36
N LEU A 46 -8.83 24.06 -7.05
CA LEU A 46 -7.44 23.82 -7.44
C LEU A 46 -6.90 24.88 -8.42
N GLY A 47 -7.74 25.42 -9.30
CA GLY A 47 -7.34 26.45 -10.26
C GLY A 47 -6.97 27.79 -9.64
N HIS A 48 -7.34 28.02 -8.38
CA HIS A 48 -7.00 29.24 -7.62
C HIS A 48 -5.86 29.01 -6.61
N MET A 49 -5.21 27.84 -6.65
CA MET A 49 -4.07 27.57 -5.77
C MET A 49 -2.80 28.26 -6.30
N GLU A 50 -2.10 28.94 -5.41
CA GLU A 50 -0.78 29.53 -5.69
C GLU A 50 0.28 28.85 -4.82
N ALA A 51 1.40 28.48 -5.43
CA ALA A 51 2.55 27.96 -4.70
C ALA A 51 3.30 29.14 -4.06
N ALA A 52 3.25 29.23 -2.74
CA ALA A 52 3.98 30.24 -1.97
C ALA A 52 4.26 29.71 -0.56
N GLY A 53 5.26 30.29 0.10
CA GLY A 53 5.60 29.98 1.49
C GLY A 53 6.59 28.82 1.65
N TRP A 54 6.55 28.22 2.83
CA TRP A 54 7.40 27.10 3.24
C TRP A 54 6.64 25.77 3.13
N THR A 55 7.16 24.69 3.73
CA THR A 55 6.58 23.34 3.60
C THR A 55 6.35 22.71 4.97
N ASP A 56 5.12 22.76 5.49
CA ASP A 56 4.71 22.11 6.75
C ASP A 56 3.99 20.78 6.48
N ILE A 57 4.80 19.75 6.19
CA ILE A 57 4.32 18.38 5.92
C ILE A 57 3.58 17.80 7.13
N ASN A 58 4.05 18.09 8.34
CA ASN A 58 3.46 17.57 9.57
C ASN A 58 2.03 18.06 9.75
N ALA A 59 1.81 19.38 9.64
CA ALA A 59 0.48 19.96 9.78
C ALA A 59 -0.47 19.42 8.69
N ALA A 60 0.00 19.27 7.45
CA ALA A 60 -0.79 18.74 6.35
C ALA A 60 -1.30 17.31 6.62
N LEU A 61 -0.41 16.42 7.07
CA LEU A 61 -0.75 15.03 7.33
C LEU A 61 -1.63 14.87 8.58
N LEU A 62 -1.43 15.70 9.62
CA LEU A 62 -2.32 15.75 10.77
C LEU A 62 -3.72 16.27 10.41
N ALA A 63 -3.81 17.25 9.50
CA ALA A 63 -5.09 17.71 8.98
C ALA A 63 -5.80 16.61 8.18
N ALA A 64 -5.07 15.84 7.39
CA ALA A 64 -5.61 14.68 6.67
C ALA A 64 -6.18 13.64 7.63
N ALA A 65 -5.42 13.26 8.67
CA ALA A 65 -5.88 12.34 9.70
C ALA A 65 -7.16 12.85 10.41
N SER A 66 -7.22 14.14 10.71
CA SER A 66 -8.41 14.78 11.31
C SER A 66 -9.65 14.67 10.42
N VAL A 67 -9.51 14.95 9.11
CA VAL A 67 -10.60 14.82 8.13
C VAL A 67 -11.15 13.39 8.08
N LEU A 68 -10.27 12.38 8.15
CA LEU A 68 -10.69 10.98 8.18
C LEU A 68 -11.44 10.63 9.47
N ASN A 69 -10.93 11.08 10.62
CA ASN A 69 -11.55 10.83 11.93
C ASN A 69 -12.93 11.48 12.05
N HIS A 70 -13.11 12.71 11.55
CA HIS A 70 -14.42 13.38 11.52
C HIS A 70 -15.43 12.68 10.61
N SER A 71 -14.97 12.17 9.46
CA SER A 71 -15.83 11.44 8.51
C SER A 71 -16.38 10.14 9.11
N ASN A 72 -15.76 9.62 10.18
CA ASN A 72 -16.20 8.44 10.93
C ASN A 72 -17.17 8.75 12.08
N GLN A 73 -17.42 10.02 12.38
CA GLN A 73 -18.20 10.47 13.55
C GLN A 73 -19.52 11.19 13.21
N GLU A 74 -19.91 11.34 11.93
CA GLU A 74 -21.16 12.03 11.58
C GLU A 74 -22.42 11.29 12.09
N PRO A 75 -23.29 11.95 12.88
CA PRO A 75 -24.53 11.34 13.37
C PRO A 75 -25.54 11.15 12.22
N GLY A 76 -26.01 9.92 12.02
CA GLY A 76 -27.04 9.58 11.02
C GLY A 76 -26.49 8.94 9.75
N ARG A 77 -25.17 8.98 9.52
CA ARG A 77 -24.51 7.95 8.74
C ARG A 77 -24.37 6.73 9.63
N GLY A 78 -24.82 5.56 9.16
CA GLY A 78 -24.37 4.30 9.76
C GLY A 78 -22.84 4.33 9.86
N PRO A 79 -22.23 3.55 10.78
CA PRO A 79 -20.79 3.59 10.96
C PRO A 79 -20.12 3.42 9.59
N SER A 80 -18.97 4.07 9.36
CA SER A 80 -18.16 3.95 8.13
C SER A 80 -17.63 2.52 7.88
N VAL A 81 -18.36 1.51 8.36
CA VAL A 81 -18.22 0.08 8.17
C VAL A 81 -18.34 -0.18 6.67
N GLY A 82 -17.20 -0.05 5.99
CA GLY A 82 -17.07 -0.40 4.60
C GLY A 82 -16.05 0.37 3.81
N ARG A 83 -15.84 1.66 4.08
CA ARG A 83 -15.06 2.46 3.14
C ARG A 83 -13.57 2.29 3.37
N ILE A 84 -12.90 1.78 2.35
CA ILE A 84 -11.45 1.76 2.30
C ILE A 84 -10.98 3.20 2.15
N THR A 85 -10.04 3.59 3.01
CA THR A 85 -9.60 4.97 3.15
C THR A 85 -8.18 5.11 2.62
N LEU A 86 -7.95 6.09 1.76
CA LEU A 86 -6.66 6.36 1.15
C LEU A 86 -6.26 7.81 1.37
N ILE A 87 -5.02 8.04 1.82
CA ILE A 87 -4.38 9.36 1.81
C ILE A 87 -3.34 9.34 0.68
N ILE A 88 -3.51 10.22 -0.31
CA ILE A 88 -2.51 10.46 -1.35
C ILE A 88 -1.81 11.77 -0.99
N PHE A 89 -0.51 11.70 -0.73
CA PHE A 89 0.32 12.83 -0.38
C PHE A 89 1.35 13.07 -1.48
N LEU A 90 1.46 14.31 -1.95
CA LEU A 90 2.39 14.72 -3.00
C LEU A 90 3.19 15.92 -2.51
N THR A 91 4.52 15.85 -2.64
CA THR A 91 5.46 16.92 -2.30
C THR A 91 6.62 16.90 -3.30
N ASP A 92 7.18 18.08 -3.60
CA ASP A 92 8.38 18.27 -4.41
C ASP A 92 9.62 18.61 -3.57
N GLY A 93 9.44 18.77 -2.25
CA GLY A 93 10.51 19.18 -1.33
C GLY A 93 10.39 18.61 0.08
N GLU A 94 11.42 18.93 0.86
CA GLU A 94 11.58 18.57 2.27
C GLU A 94 10.75 19.48 3.20
N PRO A 95 10.43 19.05 4.43
CA PRO A 95 9.73 19.89 5.39
C PRO A 95 10.61 21.06 5.84
N THR A 96 10.10 22.29 5.71
CA THR A 96 10.83 23.53 6.02
C THR A 96 10.10 24.46 6.99
N ALA A 97 8.86 24.14 7.36
CA ALA A 97 8.09 24.84 8.40
C ALA A 97 7.48 23.86 9.41
N GLY A 98 7.11 24.38 10.59
CA GLY A 98 6.54 23.58 11.67
C GLY A 98 7.52 22.52 12.18
N VAL A 99 7.10 21.26 12.16
CA VAL A 99 7.96 20.11 12.52
C VAL A 99 8.70 19.64 11.29
N THR A 100 10.04 19.74 11.32
CA THR A 100 10.90 19.39 10.17
C THR A 100 11.70 18.10 10.35
N THR A 101 11.70 17.51 11.56
CA THR A 101 12.45 16.27 11.83
C THR A 101 11.65 15.04 11.34
N PRO A 102 12.13 14.28 10.34
CA PRO A 102 11.35 13.20 9.72
C PRO A 102 10.85 12.12 10.70
N SER A 103 11.68 11.72 11.66
CA SER A 103 11.29 10.71 12.67
C SER A 103 10.14 11.19 13.57
N VAL A 104 10.08 12.48 13.90
CA VAL A 104 9.00 13.08 14.69
C VAL A 104 7.73 13.18 13.84
N ILE A 105 7.85 13.58 12.57
CA ILE A 105 6.72 13.61 11.62
C ILE A 105 6.10 12.22 11.50
N LEU A 106 6.92 11.18 11.26
CA LEU A 106 6.47 9.79 11.18
C LEU A 106 5.78 9.33 12.48
N SER A 107 6.35 9.68 13.64
CA SER A 107 5.74 9.37 14.95
C SER A 107 4.37 10.02 15.11
N ASN A 108 4.25 11.30 14.78
CA ASN A 108 3.00 12.06 14.88
C ASN A 108 1.91 11.46 13.99
N ILE A 109 2.26 11.09 12.75
CA ILE A 109 1.30 10.50 11.81
C ILE A 109 0.87 9.12 12.26
N ARG A 110 1.81 8.27 12.71
CA ARG A 110 1.47 6.95 13.27
C ARG A 110 0.49 7.09 14.43
N GLN A 111 0.71 8.04 15.33
CA GLN A 111 -0.20 8.31 16.43
C GLN A 111 -1.58 8.82 15.94
N ALA A 112 -1.60 9.73 14.97
CA ALA A 112 -2.84 10.32 14.46
C ALA A 112 -3.71 9.32 13.68
N LEU A 113 -3.08 8.30 13.07
CA LEU A 113 -3.72 7.23 12.31
C LEU A 113 -3.82 5.91 13.10
N ASP A 114 -3.58 5.91 14.41
CA ASP A 114 -3.65 4.71 15.27
C ASP A 114 -2.82 3.52 14.74
N ASN A 115 -1.59 3.81 14.30
CA ASN A 115 -0.65 2.87 13.66
C ASN A 115 -1.17 2.20 12.36
N ARG A 116 -2.24 2.73 11.75
CA ARG A 116 -2.77 2.27 10.46
C ARG A 116 -2.11 2.94 9.26
N ASN A 117 -0.86 3.38 9.39
CA ASN A 117 -0.09 3.93 8.29
C ASN A 117 0.72 2.82 7.62
N GLN A 118 0.21 2.28 6.52
CA GLN A 118 0.83 1.18 5.76
C GLN A 118 0.87 1.52 4.26
N GLY A 119 1.32 2.74 3.95
CA GLY A 119 1.43 3.24 2.58
C GLY A 119 2.78 2.93 1.93
N ALA A 120 2.85 3.14 0.63
CA ALA A 120 4.08 3.14 -0.15
C ALA A 120 4.38 4.55 -0.70
N ALA A 121 5.60 4.75 -1.17
CA ALA A 121 6.04 6.01 -1.77
C ALA A 121 6.49 5.77 -3.20
N TRP A 122 6.11 6.68 -4.11
CA TRP A 122 6.51 6.66 -5.50
C TRP A 122 7.22 7.96 -5.84
N ARG A 123 8.30 7.86 -6.62
CA ARG A 123 8.96 9.02 -7.19
C ARG A 123 8.30 9.38 -8.52
N ILE A 124 7.84 10.60 -8.62
CA ILE A 124 7.37 11.18 -9.89
C ILE A 124 8.53 11.97 -10.49
N TYR A 125 8.87 11.67 -11.74
CA TYR A 125 9.94 12.37 -12.46
C TYR A 125 9.37 13.59 -13.18
N GLU A 126 10.02 14.74 -13.02
CA GLU A 126 9.65 15.96 -13.74
C GLU A 126 10.00 15.79 -15.22
N ASP A 127 8.99 15.45 -16.02
CA ASP A 127 9.09 15.32 -17.47
C ASP A 127 7.77 15.66 -18.18
N THR A 128 7.75 15.53 -19.52
CA THR A 128 6.56 15.77 -20.34
C THR A 128 5.38 14.85 -20.01
N ASN A 129 5.64 13.72 -19.35
CA ASN A 129 4.67 12.67 -19.04
C ASN A 129 4.31 12.64 -17.54
N THR A 130 4.70 13.64 -16.73
CA THR A 130 4.38 13.72 -15.30
C THR A 130 2.88 13.46 -15.01
N ALA A 131 2.00 14.00 -15.85
CA ALA A 131 0.55 13.78 -15.72
C ALA A 131 0.16 12.30 -15.93
N LEU A 132 0.79 11.62 -16.90
CA LEU A 132 0.56 10.20 -17.18
C LEU A 132 1.16 9.30 -16.08
N GLN A 133 2.31 9.68 -15.50
CA GLN A 133 2.89 8.97 -14.36
C GLN A 133 1.91 8.98 -13.16
N LEU A 134 1.31 10.14 -12.86
CA LEU A 134 0.31 10.27 -11.81
C LEU A 134 -1.00 9.54 -12.14
N GLU A 135 -1.40 9.53 -13.41
CA GLU A 135 -2.59 8.81 -13.87
C GLU A 135 -2.42 7.31 -13.68
N GLY A 136 -1.33 6.72 -14.19
CA GLY A 136 -1.05 5.29 -14.06
C GLY A 136 -0.92 4.85 -12.60
N LEU A 137 -0.26 5.66 -11.76
CA LEU A 137 -0.20 5.39 -10.32
C LEU A 137 -1.60 5.41 -9.70
N TYR A 138 -2.43 6.39 -10.06
CA TYR A 138 -3.78 6.46 -9.52
C TYR A 138 -4.63 5.27 -9.98
N GLU A 139 -4.52 4.85 -11.24
CA GLU A 139 -5.22 3.67 -11.77
C GLU A 139 -4.91 2.42 -10.92
N GLU A 140 -3.64 2.20 -10.56
CA GLU A 140 -3.18 1.07 -9.74
C GLU A 140 -3.86 1.03 -8.35
N ILE A 141 -4.07 2.20 -7.73
CA ILE A 141 -4.63 2.30 -6.36
C ILE A 141 -6.10 2.70 -6.32
N SER A 142 -6.73 2.97 -7.48
CA SER A 142 -8.07 3.54 -7.58
C SER A 142 -9.19 2.59 -7.18
N MET A 143 -8.94 1.28 -7.18
CA MET A 143 -9.96 0.26 -6.95
C MET A 143 -9.62 -0.63 -5.75
N PRO A 144 -9.60 -0.13 -4.52
CA PRO A 144 -9.36 -0.98 -3.36
C PRO A 144 -10.54 -1.95 -3.17
N LEU A 145 -10.25 -3.25 -3.14
CA LEU A 145 -11.25 -4.33 -3.04
C LEU A 145 -11.20 -5.05 -1.70
N LEU A 146 -10.03 -5.22 -1.10
CA LEU A 146 -9.85 -5.88 0.20
C LEU A 146 -8.88 -5.07 1.06
N VAL A 147 -9.06 -5.16 2.39
CA VAL A 147 -8.14 -4.58 3.39
C VAL A 147 -7.82 -5.60 4.47
N ASP A 148 -6.70 -5.38 5.16
CA ASP A 148 -6.20 -6.25 6.21
C ASP A 148 -6.14 -7.72 5.72
N VAL A 149 -5.47 -7.96 4.59
CA VAL A 149 -5.37 -9.28 3.98
C VAL A 149 -4.30 -10.07 4.74
N HIS A 150 -4.74 -11.00 5.59
CA HIS A 150 -3.90 -11.94 6.30
C HIS A 150 -3.91 -13.28 5.59
N LEU A 151 -2.74 -13.78 5.25
CA LEU A 151 -2.57 -15.08 4.64
C LEU A 151 -1.63 -15.91 5.51
N ASP A 152 -2.15 -16.98 6.09
CA ASP A 152 -1.43 -17.89 6.98
C ASP A 152 -1.20 -19.22 6.27
N TYR A 153 0.01 -19.74 6.39
CA TYR A 153 0.39 -21.07 5.94
C TYR A 153 0.52 -21.98 7.15
N LEU A 154 -0.32 -23.00 7.22
CA LEU A 154 -0.30 -23.99 8.27
C LEU A 154 0.53 -25.18 7.79
N GLY A 155 1.58 -25.51 8.55
CA GLY A 155 2.49 -26.62 8.25
C GLY A 155 3.77 -26.21 7.53
N GLY A 156 4.90 -26.73 8.00
CA GLY A 156 6.09 -26.97 7.18
C GLY A 156 6.73 -25.83 6.38
N LEU A 157 6.78 -24.57 6.81
CA LEU A 157 7.64 -23.57 6.15
C LEU A 157 9.04 -23.50 6.80
N ILE A 158 10.08 -23.29 5.99
CA ILE A 158 11.46 -22.99 6.41
C ILE A 158 11.80 -21.56 5.99
N GLY A 159 12.41 -20.78 6.88
CA GLY A 159 13.13 -19.55 6.52
C GLY A 159 12.28 -18.32 6.18
N ALA A 160 11.02 -18.48 5.79
CA ALA A 160 10.03 -17.42 5.59
C ALA A 160 9.09 -17.28 6.79
N SER A 161 8.44 -16.11 6.95
CA SER A 161 7.35 -15.98 7.92
C SER A 161 6.22 -16.93 7.56
N PRO A 162 5.59 -17.62 8.53
CA PRO A 162 4.47 -18.52 8.27
C PRO A 162 3.19 -17.79 7.87
N TRP A 163 3.26 -16.47 7.72
CA TRP A 163 2.17 -15.61 7.36
C TRP A 163 2.68 -14.46 6.50
N ALA A 164 1.80 -13.93 5.65
CA ALA A 164 1.97 -12.73 4.87
C ALA A 164 0.82 -11.77 5.18
N PHE A 165 1.12 -10.46 5.16
CA PHE A 165 0.14 -9.43 5.44
C PHE A 165 0.19 -8.35 4.37
N PHE A 166 -0.95 -8.09 3.75
CA PHE A 166 -1.12 -7.03 2.77
C PHE A 166 -2.17 -6.03 3.27
N PRO A 167 -1.81 -4.74 3.41
CA PRO A 167 -2.73 -3.71 3.89
C PRO A 167 -3.97 -3.58 3.03
N ASN A 168 -3.78 -3.67 1.71
CA ASN A 168 -4.81 -3.46 0.70
C ASN A 168 -4.59 -4.44 -0.47
N TYR A 169 -5.70 -4.79 -1.13
CA TYR A 169 -5.70 -5.40 -2.46
C TYR A 169 -6.45 -4.49 -3.42
N PHE A 170 -5.86 -4.18 -4.58
CA PHE A 170 -6.45 -3.30 -5.57
C PHE A 170 -6.90 -4.09 -6.81
N GLY A 171 -8.03 -3.72 -7.38
CA GLY A 171 -8.59 -4.37 -8.56
C GLY A 171 -7.65 -4.22 -9.76
N GLY A 172 -7.27 -5.34 -10.37
CA GLY A 172 -6.28 -5.39 -11.45
C GLY A 172 -4.85 -5.63 -10.99
N SER A 173 -4.58 -5.58 -9.68
CA SER A 173 -3.31 -6.00 -9.10
C SER A 173 -3.31 -7.50 -8.75
N GLU A 174 -2.16 -7.99 -8.30
CA GLU A 174 -1.95 -9.34 -7.79
C GLU A 174 -1.19 -9.29 -6.46
N LEU A 175 -1.53 -10.16 -5.52
CA LEU A 175 -0.74 -10.39 -4.31
C LEU A 175 0.04 -11.69 -4.51
N VAL A 176 1.36 -11.60 -4.36
CA VAL A 176 2.26 -12.74 -4.54
C VAL A 176 2.98 -12.99 -3.24
N VAL A 177 3.01 -14.26 -2.83
CA VAL A 177 3.80 -14.73 -1.70
C VAL A 177 4.62 -15.92 -2.17
N ALA A 178 5.88 -15.97 -1.75
CA ALA A 178 6.78 -17.07 -2.02
C ALA A 178 7.43 -17.53 -0.72
N GLY A 179 7.66 -18.83 -0.61
CA GLY A 179 8.27 -19.43 0.57
C GLY A 179 8.90 -20.78 0.27
N GLN A 180 9.77 -21.24 1.17
CA GLN A 180 10.38 -22.55 1.09
C GLN A 180 9.64 -23.53 2.00
N VAL A 181 9.18 -24.64 1.41
CA VAL A 181 8.49 -25.71 2.14
C VAL A 181 9.50 -26.70 2.73
N GLN A 182 9.20 -27.22 3.92
CA GLN A 182 9.98 -28.21 4.66
C GLN A 182 10.06 -29.51 3.85
N PRO A 183 11.26 -30.11 3.74
CA PRO A 183 11.39 -31.43 3.16
C PRO A 183 10.51 -32.45 3.91
N GLY A 184 9.61 -33.12 3.19
CA GLY A 184 8.73 -34.15 3.75
C GLY A 184 7.32 -33.66 4.09
N GLU A 185 7.03 -32.37 3.99
CA GLU A 185 5.66 -31.86 4.04
C GLU A 185 4.88 -32.36 2.82
N GLN A 186 3.68 -32.91 3.05
CA GLN A 186 2.87 -33.53 1.98
C GLN A 186 1.69 -32.65 1.57
N GLU A 187 1.30 -31.71 2.40
CA GLU A 187 0.12 -30.88 2.24
C GLU A 187 0.41 -29.49 2.81
N LEU A 188 0.07 -28.45 2.05
CA LEU A 188 0.21 -27.06 2.48
C LEU A 188 -1.19 -26.48 2.64
N ASP A 189 -1.58 -26.25 3.89
CA ASP A 189 -2.84 -25.61 4.23
C ASP A 189 -2.66 -24.09 4.21
N ILE A 190 -3.54 -23.40 3.49
CA ILE A 190 -3.53 -21.95 3.29
C ILE A 190 -4.84 -21.39 3.84
N TYR A 191 -4.72 -20.48 4.81
CA TYR A 191 -5.83 -19.76 5.38
C TYR A 191 -5.73 -18.28 5.02
N LEU A 192 -6.82 -17.71 4.52
CA LEU A 192 -6.92 -16.31 4.14
C LEU A 192 -8.04 -15.67 4.96
N ALA A 193 -7.74 -14.56 5.63
CA ALA A 193 -8.71 -13.71 6.31
C ALA A 193 -8.55 -12.25 5.88
N THR A 194 -9.66 -11.58 5.54
CA THR A 194 -9.62 -10.20 5.05
C THR A 194 -10.96 -9.49 5.25
N ARG A 195 -10.99 -8.17 5.07
CA ARG A 195 -12.23 -7.38 5.08
C ARG A 195 -12.55 -6.83 3.70
N GLY A 196 -13.80 -7.00 3.28
CA GLY A 196 -14.29 -6.41 2.02
C GLY A 196 -14.72 -4.93 2.16
N PRO A 197 -15.20 -4.31 1.07
CA PRO A 197 -15.57 -2.88 1.01
C PRO A 197 -16.86 -2.51 1.77
N ARG A 198 -17.43 -3.44 2.54
CA ARG A 198 -18.53 -3.19 3.48
C ARG A 198 -18.13 -3.59 4.91
N GLY A 199 -16.82 -3.78 5.15
CA GLY A 199 -16.27 -4.19 6.44
C GLY A 199 -16.57 -5.64 6.79
N GLN A 200 -17.19 -6.39 5.87
CA GLN A 200 -17.51 -7.79 6.07
C GLN A 200 -16.22 -8.62 6.14
N LEU A 201 -16.13 -9.49 7.14
CA LEU A 201 -15.05 -10.47 7.23
C LEU A 201 -15.25 -11.53 6.15
N LEU A 202 -14.22 -11.75 5.35
CA LEU A 202 -14.14 -12.77 4.31
C LEU A 202 -13.04 -13.74 4.73
N VAL A 203 -13.34 -15.03 4.68
CA VAL A 203 -12.40 -16.10 5.02
C VAL A 203 -12.41 -17.13 3.91
N ALA A 204 -11.23 -17.58 3.51
CA ALA A 204 -11.06 -18.70 2.60
C ALA A 204 -10.04 -19.69 3.19
N HIS A 205 -10.22 -20.97 2.87
CA HIS A 205 -9.31 -22.04 3.22
C HIS A 205 -9.07 -22.88 1.98
N HIS A 206 -7.81 -23.13 1.67
CA HIS A 206 -7.39 -23.97 0.54
C HIS A 206 -6.27 -24.88 1.00
N SER A 207 -6.26 -26.11 0.52
CA SER A 207 -5.18 -27.05 0.80
C SER A 207 -4.62 -27.56 -0.51
N GLU A 208 -3.29 -27.49 -0.63
CA GLU A 208 -2.58 -27.91 -1.84
C GLU A 208 -1.64 -29.07 -1.48
N VAL A 209 -1.74 -30.18 -2.24
CA VAL A 209 -0.82 -31.29 -2.09
C VAL A 209 0.57 -30.85 -2.54
N ALA A 210 1.57 -30.98 -1.66
CA ALA A 210 2.97 -30.70 -1.94
C ALA A 210 3.52 -31.76 -2.90
N THR A 211 3.22 -31.63 -4.19
CA THR A 211 3.76 -32.54 -5.19
C THR A 211 5.23 -32.19 -5.43
N ASN A 212 6.12 -33.18 -5.32
CA ASN A 212 7.51 -33.10 -5.80
C ASN A 212 7.62 -32.96 -7.34
N SER A 213 6.52 -32.61 -8.03
CA SER A 213 6.47 -32.61 -9.49
C SER A 213 7.15 -31.35 -10.04
N SER A 214 8.46 -31.46 -10.23
CA SER A 214 9.24 -30.77 -11.25
C SER A 214 8.76 -31.05 -12.70
N GLN A 215 7.55 -31.59 -12.87
CA GLN A 215 7.06 -32.27 -14.07
C GLN A 215 5.73 -31.74 -14.64
N LYS A 216 5.15 -30.66 -14.10
CA LYS A 216 4.21 -29.89 -14.92
C LYS A 216 5.03 -29.14 -15.95
N VAL A 217 5.10 -29.68 -17.17
CA VAL A 217 5.66 -28.98 -18.33
C VAL A 217 4.81 -27.71 -18.54
N PHE A 218 5.29 -26.58 -18.03
CA PHE A 218 4.74 -25.29 -18.39
C PHE A 218 5.33 -24.88 -19.74
N GLY A 219 4.50 -24.81 -20.77
CA GLY A 219 4.93 -24.38 -22.11
C GLY A 219 4.00 -24.86 -23.21
N CYS A 220 4.06 -24.17 -24.35
CA CYS A 220 3.37 -24.62 -25.55
C CYS A 220 4.00 -25.92 -26.07
N PRO A 221 3.19 -26.88 -26.57
CA PRO A 221 3.72 -28.09 -27.21
C PRO A 221 4.74 -27.73 -28.30
N GLY A 222 5.95 -28.30 -28.24
CA GLY A 222 7.00 -28.10 -29.24
C GLY A 222 8.06 -27.03 -28.92
N LYS A 223 8.03 -26.39 -27.74
CA LYS A 223 9.14 -25.55 -27.23
C LYS A 223 9.89 -26.25 -26.09
N PRO A 224 11.21 -25.99 -25.90
CA PRO A 224 11.92 -26.45 -24.71
C PRO A 224 11.20 -25.95 -23.46
N ALA A 225 10.90 -26.84 -22.52
CA ALA A 225 10.30 -26.46 -21.25
C ALA A 225 11.29 -25.55 -20.50
N PRO A 226 10.91 -24.33 -20.10
CA PRO A 226 11.71 -23.52 -19.19
C PRO A 226 11.98 -24.31 -17.90
N ASN A 227 13.12 -24.10 -17.25
CA ASN A 227 13.36 -24.67 -15.93
C ASN A 227 12.50 -23.92 -14.90
N VAL A 228 11.23 -24.33 -14.79
CA VAL A 228 10.23 -23.73 -13.90
C VAL A 228 10.69 -23.74 -12.44
N ALA A 229 11.37 -24.81 -12.03
CA ALA A 229 11.91 -24.91 -10.67
C ALA A 229 12.94 -23.81 -10.39
N HIS A 230 13.86 -23.57 -11.33
CA HIS A 230 14.83 -22.48 -11.19
C HIS A 230 14.15 -21.12 -11.16
N PHE A 231 13.16 -20.87 -12.03
CA PHE A 231 12.40 -19.62 -12.02
C PHE A 231 11.68 -19.39 -10.68
N ILE A 232 11.03 -20.42 -10.11
CA ILE A 232 10.35 -20.32 -8.81
C ILE A 232 11.37 -20.02 -7.69
N CYS A 233 12.54 -20.64 -7.71
CA CYS A 233 13.60 -20.32 -6.75
C CYS A 233 14.07 -18.87 -6.88
N CYS A 234 14.30 -18.36 -8.10
CA CYS A 234 14.68 -16.97 -8.31
C CYS A 234 13.57 -16.01 -7.85
N LEU A 235 12.30 -16.30 -8.15
CA LEU A 235 11.17 -15.49 -7.68
C LEU A 235 11.11 -15.43 -6.15
N TRP A 236 11.30 -16.57 -5.48
CA TRP A 236 11.37 -16.62 -4.02
C TRP A 236 12.54 -15.78 -3.48
N ALA A 237 13.73 -15.91 -4.09
CA ALA A 237 14.91 -15.14 -3.69
C ALA A 237 14.69 -13.63 -3.87
N ASP A 238 14.13 -13.20 -5.00
CA ASP A 238 13.84 -11.79 -5.31
C ASP A 238 12.85 -11.18 -4.32
N ILE A 239 11.76 -11.89 -4.00
CA ILE A 239 10.76 -11.45 -3.01
C ILE A 239 11.39 -11.37 -1.62
N THR A 240 12.09 -12.43 -1.19
CA THR A 240 12.74 -12.49 0.13
C THR A 240 13.80 -11.40 0.28
N PHE A 241 14.54 -11.12 -0.78
CA PHE A 241 15.54 -10.05 -0.82
C PHE A 241 14.89 -8.67 -0.61
N GLY A 242 13.77 -8.40 -1.30
CA GLY A 242 12.99 -7.17 -1.11
C GLY A 242 12.49 -7.00 0.32
N GLU A 243 11.93 -8.06 0.92
CA GLU A 243 11.45 -8.05 2.31
C GLU A 243 12.57 -7.79 3.32
N LEU A 244 13.75 -8.40 3.11
CA LEU A 244 14.90 -8.19 3.98
C LEU A 244 15.46 -6.77 3.87
N LEU A 245 15.45 -6.17 2.67
CA LEU A 245 15.84 -4.77 2.49
C LEU A 245 14.88 -3.83 3.21
N GLU A 246 13.57 -4.04 3.07
CA GLU A 246 12.57 -3.23 3.76
C GLU A 246 12.70 -3.35 5.29
N ALA A 247 12.84 -4.58 5.81
CA ALA A 247 13.09 -4.82 7.23
C ALA A 247 14.39 -4.16 7.70
N HIS A 248 15.42 -4.13 6.86
CA HIS A 248 16.68 -3.45 7.15
C HIS A 248 16.49 -1.93 7.20
N PHE A 249 15.69 -1.33 6.32
CA PHE A 249 15.37 0.10 6.38
C PHE A 249 14.55 0.49 7.62
N GLN A 250 13.70 -0.41 8.10
CA GLN A 250 12.85 -0.17 9.28
C GLN A 250 13.54 -0.46 10.62
N ALA A 251 14.67 -1.17 10.63
CA ALA A 251 15.40 -1.50 11.85
C ALA A 251 15.91 -0.23 12.58
N HIS A 252 15.96 -0.29 13.91
CA HIS A 252 16.38 0.85 14.76
C HIS A 252 17.67 0.57 15.54
N ASP A 253 18.19 -0.65 15.48
CA ASP A 253 19.38 -1.08 16.22
C ASP A 253 20.43 -1.73 15.32
N ALA A 254 21.70 -1.50 15.65
CA ALA A 254 22.84 -1.95 14.86
C ALA A 254 22.97 -3.48 14.78
N SER A 255 22.51 -4.22 15.80
CA SER A 255 22.53 -5.68 15.81
C SER A 255 21.58 -6.27 14.77
N THR A 256 20.34 -5.78 14.71
CA THR A 256 19.35 -6.17 13.72
C THR A 256 19.80 -5.80 12.31
N HIS A 257 20.37 -4.61 12.12
CA HIS A 257 20.97 -4.22 10.83
C HIS A 257 22.05 -5.21 10.36
N ASN A 258 23.02 -5.55 11.21
CA ASN A 258 24.10 -6.47 10.85
C ASN A 258 23.57 -7.89 10.55
N LEU A 259 22.58 -8.35 11.31
CA LEU A 259 21.94 -9.65 11.08
C LEU A 259 21.22 -9.67 9.72
N LEU A 260 20.41 -8.65 9.42
CA LEU A 260 19.68 -8.56 8.16
C LEU A 260 20.63 -8.40 6.97
N ALA A 261 21.68 -7.58 7.09
CA ALA A 261 22.71 -7.43 6.06
C ALA A 261 23.42 -8.76 5.76
N THR A 262 23.70 -9.57 6.79
CA THR A 262 24.30 -10.91 6.60
C THR A 262 23.34 -11.85 5.87
N LYS A 263 22.04 -11.82 6.17
CA LYS A 263 21.03 -12.62 5.46
C LYS A 263 20.91 -12.22 4.00
N VAL A 264 20.85 -10.92 3.72
CA VAL A 264 20.81 -10.35 2.36
C VAL A 264 22.03 -10.78 1.54
N LEU A 265 23.23 -10.70 2.12
CA LEU A 265 24.47 -11.12 1.47
C LEU A 265 24.44 -12.61 1.13
N ASN A 266 24.06 -13.47 2.08
CA ASN A 266 24.01 -14.91 1.84
C ASN A 266 23.05 -15.28 0.70
N LEU A 267 21.86 -14.67 0.67
CA LEU A 267 20.88 -14.86 -0.42
C LEU A 267 21.37 -14.33 -1.78
N SER A 268 22.25 -13.32 -1.80
CA SER A 268 22.79 -12.76 -3.04
C SER A 268 23.85 -13.65 -3.70
N PHE A 269 24.40 -14.62 -2.97
CA PHE A 269 25.47 -15.52 -3.43
C PHE A 269 24.96 -16.93 -3.78
N GLU A 270 23.69 -17.23 -3.55
CA GLU A 270 23.01 -18.48 -3.95
C GLU A 270 22.46 -18.41 -5.37
#